data_AF-A0A9P1MAP4-F1
#
_entry.id   AF-A0A9P1MAP4-F1
#
_cell.length_a   1.000
_cell.length_b   1.000
_cell.length_c   1.000
_cell.angle_alpha   90.00
_cell.angle_beta   90.00
_cell.angle_gamma   90.00
#
_symmetry.space_group_name_H-M   'P 1'
#
loop_
_entity.id
_entity.type
_entity.pdbx_description
1 polymer ?
#
loop_
_entity_poly.entity_id
_entity_poly.type
_entity_poly.pdbx_seq_one_letter_code
_entity_poly.pdbx_strand_id
1 'polypeptide(L)'
;MSDMEKASAVRPADHLEKVDSTPKDAQVVDTVHQDEAMKVLANYHGELEWDAAEEKKLRRKIDWRLMPVLCLTYSLQYYDKAMLGQAALFGLRTDLDLLTGNRYSMSSSIFYLGFIIGAYPVMLLAQRFPVERVAAGTVVLWGLCLLLTTVCHNYKGLYAQRFFLGVLESGISPMFMLVVGSWYKKDEQALRMGIWYCCTGYVSIFSP
;
A
#
# COMPACT_ATOMS: atom_id res chain seq x y z
N MET A 1 40.16 38.83 19.87
CA MET A 1 40.58 38.25 21.17
C MET A 1 40.61 39.44 22.13
N SER A 2 39.62 39.73 22.96
CA SER A 2 38.41 39.07 23.47
C SER A 2 37.44 40.23 23.85
N ASP A 3 36.13 40.15 24.08
CA ASP A 3 35.22 39.12 24.54
C ASP A 3 33.80 39.45 24.06
N MET A 4 33.07 38.40 23.67
CA MET A 4 31.61 38.34 23.72
C MET A 4 31.19 38.29 25.18
N GLU A 5 30.34 39.23 25.66
CA GLU A 5 29.29 38.85 26.62
C GLU A 5 28.19 39.91 26.80
N LYS A 6 26.96 39.40 26.80
CA LYS A 6 25.73 39.92 27.42
C LYS A 6 24.95 41.03 26.71
N ALA A 7 24.09 40.52 25.82
CA ALA A 7 22.84 41.13 25.40
C ALA A 7 21.97 41.56 26.58
N SER A 8 21.35 42.71 26.37
CA SER A 8 20.67 43.57 27.33
C SER A 8 19.16 43.31 27.36
N ALA A 9 18.64 43.33 28.60
CA ALA A 9 17.37 43.92 29.03
C ALA A 9 16.02 43.49 28.40
N VAL A 10 15.22 42.91 29.30
CA VAL A 10 13.75 42.80 29.29
C VAL A 10 13.07 44.19 29.31
N ARG A 11 12.02 44.41 28.51
CA ARG A 11 10.84 45.25 28.84
C ARG A 11 9.58 44.91 27.99
N PRO A 12 8.35 45.12 28.53
CA PRO A 12 7.10 44.58 27.99
C PRO A 12 6.13 45.62 27.36
N ALA A 13 5.05 45.07 26.79
CA ALA A 13 3.70 45.62 26.57
C ALA A 13 3.39 46.50 25.34
N ASP A 14 2.17 46.26 24.85
CA ASP A 14 1.30 47.04 23.97
C ASP A 14 1.58 47.06 22.46
N HIS A 15 0.79 46.28 21.71
CA HIS A 15 0.04 46.76 20.54
C HIS A 15 -1.03 45.73 20.16
N LEU A 16 -2.20 45.85 20.80
CA LEU A 16 -3.46 45.28 20.32
C LEU A 16 -3.98 46.20 19.21
N GLU A 17 -3.81 45.80 17.95
CA GLU A 17 -4.50 46.44 16.83
C GLU A 17 -5.57 45.49 16.29
N LYS A 18 -6.82 45.73 16.70
CA LYS A 18 -8.01 45.20 16.04
C LYS A 18 -8.21 45.98 14.76
N VAL A 19 -8.14 45.32 13.60
CA VAL A 19 -8.64 45.87 12.33
C VAL A 19 -9.62 44.89 11.70
N ASP A 20 -10.88 45.21 11.96
CA ASP A 20 -12.03 45.26 11.04
C ASP A 20 -12.49 44.04 10.22
N SER A 21 -13.79 43.81 10.37
CA SER A 21 -14.65 42.89 9.66
C SER A 21 -15.14 43.44 8.32
N THR A 22 -14.93 42.73 7.20
CA THR A 22 -15.95 42.53 6.13
C THR A 22 -15.49 41.50 5.08
N PRO A 23 -16.41 40.76 4.43
CA PRO A 23 -16.14 39.48 3.77
C PRO A 23 -15.94 39.64 2.25
N LYS A 24 -14.74 39.37 1.73
CA LYS A 24 -14.49 39.20 0.29
C LYS A 24 -13.27 38.32 0.07
N ASP A 25 -13.48 37.04 -0.18
CA ASP A 25 -13.44 36.44 -1.52
C ASP A 25 -13.35 34.91 -1.35
N ALA A 26 -14.41 34.20 -1.72
CA ALA A 26 -14.40 32.75 -1.71
C ALA A 26 -13.49 32.29 -2.85
N GLN A 27 -12.21 32.00 -2.55
CA GLN A 27 -11.34 31.38 -3.53
C GLN A 27 -11.91 30.00 -3.90
N VAL A 28 -12.43 29.92 -5.12
CA VAL A 28 -12.89 28.69 -5.74
C VAL A 28 -11.66 27.85 -6.03
N VAL A 29 -11.32 26.96 -5.09
CA VAL A 29 -10.26 25.97 -5.27
C VAL A 29 -10.78 24.88 -6.21
N ASP A 30 -10.17 24.81 -7.39
CA ASP A 30 -10.48 23.82 -8.41
C ASP A 30 -10.13 22.41 -7.89
N THR A 31 -11.16 21.68 -7.47
CA THR A 31 -11.03 20.36 -6.85
C THR A 31 -11.03 19.28 -7.93
N VAL A 32 -9.93 19.15 -8.64
CA VAL A 32 -9.76 18.05 -9.61
C VAL A 32 -9.83 16.68 -8.92
N HIS A 33 -9.66 16.59 -7.59
CA HIS A 33 -9.62 15.32 -6.84
C HIS A 33 -10.59 15.18 -5.64
N GLN A 34 -11.60 16.06 -5.47
CA GLN A 34 -12.56 15.99 -4.35
C GLN A 34 -11.90 15.70 -2.98
N ASP A 35 -10.76 16.34 -2.71
CA ASP A 35 -10.04 16.11 -1.46
C ASP A 35 -10.74 16.89 -0.34
N GLU A 36 -11.64 16.22 0.37
CA GLU A 36 -12.39 16.78 1.52
C GLU A 36 -11.43 17.35 2.58
N ALA A 37 -10.20 16.82 2.67
CA ALA A 37 -9.14 17.37 3.52
C ALA A 37 -8.78 18.83 3.15
N MET A 38 -8.77 19.17 1.86
CA MET A 38 -8.41 20.51 1.38
C MET A 38 -9.51 21.53 1.67
N LYS A 39 -10.78 21.11 1.63
CA LYS A 39 -11.93 21.94 2.04
C LYS A 39 -11.96 22.19 3.55
N VAL A 40 -11.54 21.20 4.35
CA VAL A 40 -11.41 21.36 5.80
C VAL A 40 -10.27 22.31 6.12
N LEU A 41 -9.11 22.17 5.47
CA LEU A 41 -7.96 23.07 5.63
C LEU A 41 -8.28 24.51 5.19
N ALA A 42 -9.02 24.70 4.09
CA ALA A 42 -9.43 26.03 3.61
C ALA A 42 -10.39 26.75 4.57
N ASN A 43 -11.14 26.01 5.38
CA ASN A 43 -12.06 26.55 6.38
C ASN A 43 -11.49 26.52 7.81
N TYR A 44 -10.23 26.08 8.01
CA TYR A 44 -9.61 25.95 9.33
C TYR A 44 -8.83 27.23 9.68
N HIS A 45 -9.39 28.04 10.58
CA HIS A 45 -8.77 29.28 11.09
C HIS A 45 -8.12 29.10 12.48
N GLY A 46 -7.70 27.89 12.84
CA GLY A 46 -6.98 27.62 14.10
C GLY A 46 -5.46 27.73 13.96
N GLU A 47 -4.74 27.84 15.08
CA GLU A 47 -3.26 27.74 15.09
C GLU A 47 -2.82 26.40 14.47
N LEU A 48 -1.95 26.46 13.47
CA LEU A 48 -1.41 25.32 12.72
C LEU A 48 -0.38 24.48 13.52
N GLU A 49 -0.36 24.61 14.85
CA GLU A 49 0.49 23.80 15.72
C GLU A 49 -0.28 22.58 16.21
N TRP A 50 -0.06 21.45 15.54
CA TRP A 50 -0.57 20.15 15.98
C TRP A 50 0.13 19.72 17.28
N ASP A 51 -0.65 19.38 18.32
CA ASP A 51 -0.09 18.76 19.52
C ASP A 51 0.43 17.35 19.19
N ALA A 52 1.65 17.04 19.64
CA ALA A 52 2.27 15.73 19.47
C ALA A 52 1.41 14.59 20.04
N ALA A 53 0.56 14.88 21.04
CA ALA A 53 -0.39 13.91 21.58
C ALA A 53 -1.54 13.58 20.61
N GLU A 54 -1.99 14.53 19.80
CA GLU A 54 -3.04 14.33 18.79
C GLU A 54 -2.53 13.54 17.58
N GLU A 55 -1.31 13.84 17.11
CA GLU A 55 -0.65 13.09 16.05
C GLU A 55 -0.54 11.59 16.42
N LYS A 56 -0.16 11.30 17.68
CA LYS A 56 -0.05 9.92 18.17
C LYS A 56 -1.40 9.20 18.22
N LYS A 57 -2.49 9.89 18.57
CA LYS A 57 -3.85 9.31 18.59
C LYS A 57 -4.32 8.99 17.17
N LEU A 58 -4.13 9.91 16.22
CA LEU A 58 -4.47 9.71 14.80
C LEU A 58 -3.67 8.55 14.21
N ARG A 59 -2.36 8.54 14.44
CA ARG A 59 -1.48 7.45 14.02
C ARG A 59 -1.98 6.09 14.52
N ARG A 60 -2.34 5.98 15.80
CA ARG A 60 -2.80 4.71 16.38
C ARG A 60 -4.11 4.24 15.75
N LYS A 61 -4.98 5.17 15.37
CA LYS A 61 -6.25 4.87 14.67
C LYS A 61 -6.02 4.40 13.25
N ILE A 62 -5.04 4.97 12.54
CA ILE A 62 -4.62 4.53 11.21
C ILE A 62 -3.98 3.13 11.31
N ASP A 63 -3.05 2.91 12.24
CA ASP A 63 -2.43 1.60 12.46
C ASP A 63 -3.49 0.52 12.70
N TRP A 64 -4.49 0.80 13.54
CA TRP A 64 -5.55 -0.15 13.86
C TRP A 64 -6.44 -0.57 12.68
N ARG A 65 -6.46 0.20 11.60
CA ARG A 65 -7.29 -0.09 10.41
C ARG A 65 -6.45 -0.55 9.22
N LEU A 66 -5.34 0.14 8.97
CA LEU A 66 -4.49 -0.06 7.81
C LEU A 66 -3.60 -1.31 7.99
N MET A 67 -2.94 -1.46 9.15
CA MET A 67 -2.04 -2.60 9.40
C MET A 67 -2.72 -3.96 9.32
N PRO A 68 -3.88 -4.22 9.96
CA PRO A 68 -4.49 -5.55 9.87
C PRO A 68 -4.91 -5.90 8.43
N VAL A 69 -5.36 -4.92 7.65
CA VAL A 69 -5.71 -5.14 6.23
C VAL A 69 -4.47 -5.46 5.42
N LEU A 70 -3.40 -4.66 5.56
CA LEU A 70 -2.12 -4.87 4.87
C LEU A 70 -1.50 -6.23 5.22
N CYS A 71 -1.48 -6.58 6.51
CA CYS A 71 -0.96 -7.85 6.99
C CYS A 71 -1.80 -9.00 6.44
N LEU A 72 -3.13 -8.96 6.55
CA LEU A 72 -4.00 -10.03 6.10
C LEU A 72 -3.91 -10.26 4.58
N THR A 73 -3.92 -9.19 3.78
CA THR A 73 -3.84 -9.32 2.32
C THR A 73 -2.47 -9.87 1.89
N TYR A 74 -1.37 -9.42 2.48
CA TYR A 74 -0.05 -9.93 2.12
C TYR A 74 0.19 -11.36 2.64
N SER A 75 -0.36 -11.69 3.81
CA SER A 75 -0.41 -13.06 4.31
C SER A 75 -1.17 -14.00 3.37
N LEU A 76 -2.33 -13.57 2.86
CA LEU A 76 -3.11 -14.32 1.87
C LEU A 76 -2.33 -14.51 0.56
N GLN A 77 -1.58 -13.49 0.14
CA GLN A 77 -0.71 -13.56 -1.03
C GLN A 77 0.44 -14.57 -0.84
N TYR A 78 1.06 -14.60 0.34
CA TYR A 78 2.07 -15.61 0.65
C TYR A 78 1.47 -17.02 0.70
N TYR A 79 0.26 -17.14 1.26
CA TYR A 79 -0.46 -18.40 1.36
C TYR A 79 -0.80 -18.99 -0.01
N ASP A 80 -1.17 -18.16 -1.00
CA ASP A 80 -1.39 -18.62 -2.37
C ASP A 80 -0.15 -19.33 -2.95
N LYS A 81 1.04 -18.73 -2.81
CA LYS A 81 2.30 -19.36 -3.26
C LYS A 81 2.57 -20.67 -2.53
N ALA A 82 2.36 -20.71 -1.21
CA ALA A 82 2.55 -21.92 -0.41
C ALA A 82 1.58 -23.03 -0.84
N MET A 83 0.29 -22.71 -0.95
CA MET A 83 -0.76 -23.64 -1.42
C MET A 83 -0.46 -24.17 -2.81
N LEU A 84 0.00 -23.33 -3.75
CA LEU A 84 0.40 -23.78 -5.08
C LEU A 84 1.63 -24.69 -5.06
N GLY A 85 2.61 -24.40 -4.20
CA GLY A 85 3.76 -25.27 -3.98
C GLY A 85 3.36 -26.64 -3.42
N GLN A 86 2.43 -26.66 -2.46
CA GLN A 86 1.88 -27.89 -1.90
C GLN A 86 1.02 -28.65 -2.92
N ALA A 87 0.13 -27.98 -3.66
CA ALA A 87 -0.70 -28.60 -4.70
C ALA A 87 0.17 -29.25 -5.81
N ALA A 88 1.31 -28.63 -6.14
CA ALA A 88 2.28 -29.21 -7.06
C ALA A 88 2.96 -30.49 -6.55
N LEU A 89 3.04 -30.67 -5.23
CA LEU A 89 3.58 -31.87 -4.57
C LEU A 89 2.51 -32.95 -4.37
N PHE A 90 1.26 -32.55 -4.06
CA PHE A 90 0.16 -33.44 -3.69
C PHE A 90 -0.57 -34.14 -4.84
N GLY A 91 -0.25 -33.83 -6.11
CA GLY A 91 -0.82 -34.58 -7.22
C GLY A 91 -1.13 -33.78 -8.48
N LEU A 92 -0.97 -32.45 -8.49
CA LEU A 92 -1.18 -31.66 -9.72
C LEU A 92 -0.25 -32.11 -10.87
N ARG A 93 0.93 -32.67 -10.53
CA ARG A 93 1.85 -33.24 -11.50
C ARG A 93 1.36 -34.56 -12.11
N THR A 94 0.63 -35.35 -11.34
CA THR A 94 0.09 -36.66 -11.73
C THR A 94 -1.29 -36.54 -12.37
N ASP A 95 -2.15 -35.62 -11.91
CA ASP A 95 -3.51 -35.39 -12.47
C ASP A 95 -3.49 -34.66 -13.83
N LEU A 96 -2.46 -33.85 -14.09
CA LEU A 96 -2.36 -33.05 -15.32
C LEU A 96 -1.27 -33.54 -16.29
N ASP A 97 -0.71 -34.73 -16.03
CA ASP A 97 0.35 -35.37 -16.82
C ASP A 97 1.57 -34.45 -17.07
N LEU A 98 1.98 -33.73 -16.02
CA LEU A 98 3.12 -32.80 -16.04
C LEU A 98 4.46 -33.49 -15.73
N LEU A 99 4.45 -34.82 -15.56
CA LEU A 99 5.65 -35.66 -15.39
C LEU A 99 6.43 -35.85 -16.70
N THR A 100 5.79 -35.62 -17.86
CA THR A 100 6.48 -35.60 -19.16
C THR A 100 6.97 -34.19 -19.51
N GLY A 101 8.28 -33.98 -19.34
CA GLY A 101 8.98 -32.77 -19.78
C GLY A 101 8.94 -31.62 -18.78
N ASN A 102 9.81 -30.63 -19.00
CA ASN A 102 10.11 -29.48 -18.13
C ASN A 102 8.93 -28.49 -17.88
N ARG A 103 7.69 -28.97 -18.01
CA ARG A 103 6.44 -28.21 -18.00
C ARG A 103 6.12 -27.60 -16.64
N TYR A 104 6.46 -28.29 -15.55
CA TYR A 104 6.34 -27.69 -14.22
C TYR A 104 7.25 -26.45 -14.07
N SER A 105 8.50 -26.56 -14.51
CA SER A 105 9.44 -25.43 -14.49
C SER A 105 8.96 -24.31 -15.40
N MET A 106 8.44 -24.64 -16.60
CA MET A 106 7.84 -23.65 -17.49
C MET A 106 6.63 -22.95 -16.87
N SER A 107 5.81 -23.62 -16.07
CA SER A 107 4.71 -22.98 -15.35
C SER A 107 5.19 -21.93 -14.35
N SER A 108 6.26 -22.21 -13.61
CA SER A 108 6.88 -21.24 -12.70
C SER A 108 7.53 -20.09 -13.47
N SER A 109 8.20 -20.38 -14.58
CA SER A 109 8.80 -19.36 -15.45
C SER A 109 7.76 -18.43 -16.08
N ILE A 110 6.61 -18.95 -16.52
CA ILE A 110 5.51 -18.14 -17.08
C ILE A 110 4.92 -17.19 -16.03
N PHE A 111 4.85 -17.61 -14.77
CA PHE A 111 4.46 -16.74 -13.68
C PHE A 111 5.44 -15.56 -13.53
N TYR A 112 6.75 -15.81 -13.50
CA TYR A 112 7.75 -14.75 -13.45
C TYR A 112 7.76 -13.87 -14.70
N LEU A 113 7.50 -14.42 -15.88
CA LEU A 113 7.32 -13.63 -17.11
C LEU A 113 6.12 -12.69 -17.00
N GLY A 114 4.97 -13.19 -16.52
CA GLY A 114 3.82 -12.35 -16.23
C GLY A 114 4.14 -11.26 -15.22
N PHE A 115 4.91 -11.59 -14.18
CA PHE A 115 5.36 -10.63 -13.18
C PHE A 115 6.21 -9.50 -13.77
N ILE A 116 7.18 -9.82 -14.63
CA ILE A 116 8.02 -8.81 -15.29
C ILE A 116 7.18 -7.91 -16.20
N ILE A 117 6.27 -8.50 -16.96
CA ILE A 117 5.40 -7.75 -17.87
C ILE A 117 4.44 -6.85 -17.10
N GLY A 118 3.91 -7.31 -15.96
CA GLY A 118 3.00 -6.55 -15.10
C GLY A 118 3.68 -5.46 -14.28
N ALA A 119 4.97 -5.61 -13.96
CA ALA A 119 5.69 -4.65 -13.13
C ALA A 119 5.71 -3.24 -13.74
N TYR A 120 5.90 -3.14 -15.06
CA TYR A 120 5.92 -1.86 -15.77
C TYR A 120 4.55 -1.14 -15.81
N PRO A 121 3.44 -1.76 -16.26
CA PRO A 121 2.14 -1.10 -16.29
C PRO A 121 1.64 -0.76 -14.90
N VAL A 122 1.86 -1.61 -13.89
CA VAL A 122 1.39 -1.26 -12.53
C VAL A 122 2.16 -0.08 -11.97
N MET A 123 3.48 0.02 -12.20
CA MET A 123 4.26 1.18 -11.78
C MET A 123 3.72 2.48 -12.41
N LEU A 124 3.35 2.45 -13.69
CA LEU A 124 2.75 3.60 -14.38
C LEU A 124 1.34 3.92 -13.88
N LEU A 125 0.49 2.90 -13.65
CA LEU A 125 -0.84 3.09 -13.09
C LEU A 125 -0.80 3.70 -11.70
N ALA A 126 0.15 3.28 -10.87
CA ALA A 126 0.31 3.76 -9.51
C ALA A 126 0.73 5.23 -9.43
N GLN A 127 1.41 5.74 -10.46
CA GLN A 127 1.74 7.17 -10.57
C GLN A 127 0.59 8.02 -11.11
N ARG A 128 -0.30 7.44 -11.93
CA ARG A 128 -1.33 8.19 -12.66
C ARG A 128 -2.71 8.19 -12.00
N PHE A 129 -2.99 7.23 -11.13
CA PHE A 129 -4.30 7.06 -10.49
C PHE A 129 -4.17 7.04 -8.97
N PRO A 130 -5.25 7.37 -8.22
CA PRO A 130 -5.25 7.25 -6.78
C PRO A 130 -4.93 5.80 -6.37
N VAL A 131 -3.84 5.66 -5.62
CA VAL A 131 -3.23 4.38 -5.23
C VAL A 131 -4.27 3.46 -4.56
N GLU A 132 -5.16 4.03 -3.76
CA GLU A 132 -6.19 3.31 -3.02
C GLU A 132 -7.16 2.55 -3.95
N ARG A 133 -7.61 3.19 -5.04
CA ARG A 133 -8.55 2.57 -5.99
C ARG A 133 -7.88 1.49 -6.83
N VAL A 134 -6.64 1.73 -7.25
CA VAL A 134 -5.86 0.76 -8.02
C VAL A 134 -5.47 -0.44 -7.15
N ALA A 135 -5.18 -0.24 -5.87
CA ALA A 135 -4.85 -1.31 -4.93
C ALA A 135 -6.07 -2.22 -4.73
N ALA A 136 -7.23 -1.63 -4.43
CA ALA A 136 -8.47 -2.39 -4.27
C ALA A 136 -8.84 -3.15 -5.56
N GLY A 137 -8.74 -2.51 -6.73
CA GLY A 137 -9.02 -3.16 -8.01
C GLY A 137 -8.09 -4.33 -8.30
N THR A 138 -6.79 -4.16 -8.07
CA THR A 138 -5.78 -5.23 -8.26
C THR A 138 -6.02 -6.40 -7.33
N VAL A 139 -6.32 -6.15 -6.05
CA VAL A 139 -6.61 -7.21 -5.06
C VAL A 139 -7.89 -7.97 -5.40
N VAL A 140 -8.93 -7.29 -5.87
CA VAL A 140 -10.19 -7.94 -6.30
C VAL A 140 -9.98 -8.79 -7.55
N LEU A 141 -9.26 -8.27 -8.56
CA LEU A 141 -8.92 -9.03 -9.77
C LEU A 141 -8.06 -10.24 -9.44
N TRP A 142 -7.09 -10.07 -8.54
CA TRP A 142 -6.24 -11.17 -8.07
C TRP A 142 -7.08 -12.25 -7.35
N GLY A 143 -7.98 -11.85 -6.46
CA GLY A 143 -8.90 -12.78 -5.79
C GLY A 143 -9.86 -13.49 -6.76
N LEU A 144 -10.36 -12.79 -7.77
CA LEU A 144 -11.18 -13.40 -8.82
C LEU A 144 -10.37 -14.43 -9.62
N CYS A 145 -9.14 -14.08 -10.02
CA CYS A 145 -8.25 -15.03 -10.64
C CYS A 145 -8.05 -16.25 -9.74
N LEU A 146 -7.73 -16.09 -8.44
CA LEU A 146 -7.59 -17.23 -7.54
C LEU A 146 -8.77 -18.20 -7.58
N LEU A 147 -10.01 -17.70 -7.55
CA LEU A 147 -11.20 -18.53 -7.65
C LEU A 147 -11.27 -19.30 -8.98
N LEU A 148 -10.91 -18.66 -10.10
CA LEU A 148 -10.84 -19.30 -11.42
C LEU A 148 -9.83 -20.46 -11.49
N THR A 149 -8.84 -20.50 -10.60
CA THR A 149 -7.86 -21.60 -10.53
C THR A 149 -8.53 -22.95 -10.26
N THR A 150 -9.64 -22.97 -9.52
CA THR A 150 -10.38 -24.20 -9.17
C THR A 150 -11.10 -24.84 -10.37
N VAL A 151 -11.39 -24.05 -11.41
CA VAL A 151 -12.11 -24.49 -12.62
C VAL A 151 -11.14 -24.98 -13.71
N CYS A 152 -9.84 -24.75 -13.53
CA CYS A 152 -8.81 -25.08 -14.51
C CYS A 152 -8.44 -26.57 -14.48
N HIS A 153 -9.09 -27.37 -15.34
CA HIS A 153 -8.83 -28.81 -15.48
C HIS A 153 -7.84 -29.16 -16.62
N ASN A 154 -7.23 -28.16 -17.27
CA ASN A 154 -6.35 -28.35 -18.43
C ASN A 154 -4.98 -27.65 -18.24
N TYR A 155 -3.90 -28.25 -18.75
CA TYR A 155 -2.54 -27.69 -18.67
C TYR A 155 -2.41 -26.30 -19.31
N LYS A 156 -3.10 -26.06 -20.43
CA LYS A 156 -3.10 -24.74 -21.10
C LYS A 156 -3.83 -23.69 -20.26
N GLY A 157 -4.94 -24.08 -19.63
CA GLY A 157 -5.71 -23.20 -18.74
C GLY A 157 -4.88 -22.80 -17.53
N LEU A 158 -4.16 -23.76 -16.93
CA LEU A 158 -3.24 -23.49 -15.83
C LEU A 158 -2.14 -22.49 -16.22
N TYR A 159 -1.55 -22.61 -17.42
CA TYR A 159 -0.51 -21.66 -17.87
C TYR A 159 -1.04 -20.25 -18.07
N ALA A 160 -2.18 -20.10 -18.74
CA ALA A 160 -2.82 -18.80 -18.92
C ALA A 160 -3.17 -18.17 -17.57
N GLN A 161 -3.76 -18.97 -16.68
CA GLN A 161 -4.10 -18.57 -15.33
C GLN A 161 -2.87 -18.07 -14.55
N ARG A 162 -1.75 -18.80 -14.60
CA ARG A 162 -0.50 -18.40 -13.92
C ARG A 162 0.12 -17.14 -14.50
N PHE A 163 -0.02 -16.91 -15.80
CA PHE A 163 0.42 -15.68 -16.43
C PHE A 163 -0.35 -14.47 -15.90
N PHE A 164 -1.69 -14.53 -15.91
CA PHE A 164 -2.53 -13.44 -15.39
C PHE A 164 -2.32 -13.21 -13.89
N LEU A 165 -2.16 -14.29 -13.12
CA LEU A 165 -1.87 -14.19 -11.70
C LEU A 165 -0.53 -13.47 -11.47
N GLY A 166 0.52 -13.80 -12.23
CA GLY A 166 1.81 -13.12 -12.15
C GLY A 166 1.74 -11.63 -12.51
N VAL A 167 0.97 -11.27 -13.55
CA VAL A 167 0.74 -9.87 -13.94
C VAL A 167 0.09 -9.10 -12.80
N LEU A 168 -0.96 -9.66 -12.18
CA LEU A 168 -1.67 -9.00 -11.07
C LEU A 168 -0.80 -8.91 -9.81
N GLU A 169 -0.02 -9.95 -9.52
CA GLU A 169 0.80 -10.02 -8.33
C GLU A 169 1.97 -9.03 -8.35
N SER A 170 2.50 -8.71 -9.54
CA SER A 170 3.57 -7.71 -9.73
C SER A 170 3.24 -6.33 -9.15
N GLY A 171 1.94 -6.01 -9.12
CA GLY A 171 1.45 -4.74 -8.64
C GLY A 171 1.30 -4.64 -7.14
N ILE A 172 1.09 -5.76 -6.45
CA ILE A 172 0.64 -5.73 -5.06
C ILE A 172 1.73 -5.14 -4.14
N SER A 173 2.99 -5.53 -4.33
CA SER A 173 4.12 -5.03 -3.54
C SER A 173 4.36 -3.51 -3.65
N PRO A 174 4.51 -2.91 -4.86
CA PRO A 174 4.68 -1.46 -4.97
C PRO A 174 3.43 -0.68 -4.54
N MET A 175 2.23 -1.23 -4.75
CA MET A 175 0.99 -0.58 -4.32
C MET A 175 0.91 -0.45 -2.81
N PHE A 176 1.27 -1.49 -2.05
CA PHE A 176 1.34 -1.40 -0.59
C PHE A 176 2.42 -0.43 -0.10
N MET A 177 3.58 -0.39 -0.79
CA MET A 177 4.60 0.63 -0.53
C MET A 177 4.06 2.05 -0.65
N LEU A 178 3.29 2.32 -1.70
CA LEU A 178 2.73 3.65 -1.93
C LEU A 178 1.62 3.99 -0.95
N VAL A 179 0.75 3.04 -0.58
CA VAL A 179 -0.27 3.26 0.45
C VAL A 179 0.39 3.61 1.79
N VAL A 180 1.38 2.84 2.23
CA VAL A 180 2.12 3.18 3.46
C VAL A 180 2.86 4.51 3.30
N GLY A 181 3.40 4.79 2.10
CA GLY A 181 4.05 6.05 1.77
C GLY A 181 3.16 7.29 1.91
N SER A 182 1.87 7.17 1.54
CA SER A 182 0.89 8.27 1.60
C SER A 182 0.37 8.55 3.01
N TRP A 183 0.24 7.51 3.85
CA TRP A 183 -0.37 7.63 5.18
C TRP A 183 0.63 7.95 6.31
N TYR A 184 1.93 7.85 6.06
CA TYR A 184 2.96 7.87 7.10
C TYR A 184 4.17 8.75 6.74
N LYS A 185 4.75 9.41 7.75
CA LYS A 185 6.01 10.19 7.61
C LYS A 185 7.19 9.29 7.26
N LYS A 186 8.16 9.80 6.48
CA LYS A 186 9.35 9.07 5.99
C LYS A 186 10.11 8.34 7.11
N ASP A 187 10.27 8.97 8.26
CA ASP A 187 11.02 8.41 9.40
C ASP A 187 10.34 7.20 10.04
N GLU A 188 9.03 7.08 9.87
CA GLU A 188 8.22 6.01 10.46
C GLU A 188 7.83 4.92 9.46
N GLN A 189 7.99 5.17 8.15
CA GLN A 189 7.64 4.22 7.08
C GLN A 189 8.45 2.92 7.22
N ALA A 190 9.77 3.00 7.41
CA ALA A 190 10.65 1.84 7.45
C ALA A 190 10.27 0.85 8.58
N LEU A 191 9.99 1.37 9.77
CA LEU A 191 9.60 0.54 10.92
C LEU A 191 8.28 -0.18 10.66
N ARG A 192 7.31 0.51 10.04
CA ARG A 192 5.99 -0.05 9.71
C ARG A 192 6.06 -1.10 8.62
N MET A 193 6.88 -0.86 7.60
CA MET A 193 7.17 -1.85 6.56
C MET A 193 7.83 -3.09 7.15
N GLY A 194 8.74 -2.91 8.12
CA GLY A 194 9.33 -4.01 8.88
C GLY A 194 8.28 -4.82 9.65
N ILE A 195 7.39 -4.16 10.41
CA ILE A 195 6.31 -4.83 11.15
C ILE A 195 5.41 -5.62 10.20
N TRP A 196 4.97 -4.98 9.11
CA TRP A 196 4.15 -5.61 8.08
C TRP A 196 4.83 -6.85 7.48
N TYR A 197 6.12 -6.75 7.15
CA TYR A 197 6.89 -7.87 6.62
C TYR A 197 7.08 -9.00 7.65
N CYS A 198 7.28 -8.67 8.93
CA CYS A 198 7.38 -9.65 10.01
C CYS A 198 6.07 -10.42 10.25
N CYS A 199 4.90 -9.78 10.09
CA CYS A 199 3.59 -10.44 10.21
C CYS A 199 3.45 -11.64 9.26
N THR A 200 4.10 -11.58 8.10
CA THR A 200 4.09 -12.66 7.10
C THR A 200 4.78 -13.92 7.63
N GLY A 201 5.86 -13.76 8.40
CA GLY A 201 6.56 -14.84 9.08
C GLY A 201 5.65 -15.56 10.08
N TYR A 202 4.89 -14.82 10.89
CA TYR A 202 3.93 -15.42 11.82
C TYR A 202 2.84 -16.23 11.11
N VAL A 203 2.36 -15.78 9.96
CA VAL A 203 1.38 -16.55 9.18
C VAL A 203 2.02 -17.78 8.52
N SER A 204 3.27 -17.67 8.07
CA SER A 204 3.99 -18.81 7.49
C SER A 204 4.18 -19.96 8.49
N ILE A 205 4.30 -19.68 9.80
CA ILE A 205 4.37 -20.70 10.86
C ILE A 205 3.07 -21.49 10.99
N PHE A 206 1.92 -20.86 10.71
CA PHE A 206 0.61 -21.51 10.75
C PHE A 206 0.23 -22.20 9.44
N SER A 207 0.94 -21.89 8.35
CA SER A 207 0.74 -22.56 7.06
C SER A 207 1.41 -23.94 7.08
N PRO A 208 0.67 -25.03 6.85
CA PRO A 208 1.23 -26.38 6.78
C PRO A 208 2.15 -26.58 5.56
#